data_AF-A0A951DLS1-F1
#
_entry.id   AF-A0A951DLS1-F1
#
_cell.length_a   1.000
_cell.length_b   1.000
_cell.length_c   1.000
_cell.angle_alpha   90.00
_cell.angle_beta   90.00
_cell.angle_gamma   90.00
#
_symmetry.space_group_name_H-M   'P 1'
#
loop_
_entity.id
_entity.type
_entity.pdbx_description
1 polymer ?
#
loop_
_entity_poly.entity_id
_entity_poly.type
_entity_poly.pdbx_seq_one_letter_code
_entity_poly.pdbx_strand_id
1 'polypeptide(L)'
;MKRRRLHRIVFALAGVYNLAWGAYSALDPQWLFRFAGMPLQNHPEIFACLGMVVGVYGLLYLDVARDPERGARIAAVGLLGKVLGPIGLARLIATGVWPLKSIVLCVTNDFVWWIPFALYLWDVSQFAAASRRTGRDAV
;
A
#
# COMPACT_ATOMS: atom_id res chain seq x y z
N MET A 1 -16.16 4.95 -14.88
CA MET A 1 -15.68 5.56 -13.60
C MET A 1 -15.10 6.96 -13.86
N LYS A 2 -15.38 7.96 -13.01
CA LYS A 2 -15.10 9.41 -13.24
C LYS A 2 -13.61 9.76 -13.45
N ARG A 3 -12.70 9.12 -12.72
CA ARG A 3 -11.24 9.39 -12.78
C ARG A 3 -10.42 8.18 -13.23
N ARG A 4 -10.91 7.41 -14.20
CA ARG A 4 -10.30 6.15 -14.63
C ARG A 4 -8.82 6.24 -14.96
N ARG A 5 -8.39 7.21 -15.77
CA ARG A 5 -6.98 7.36 -16.17
C ARG A 5 -6.06 7.64 -14.98
N LEU A 6 -6.50 8.51 -14.06
CA LEU A 6 -5.75 8.82 -12.83
C LEU A 6 -5.54 7.56 -11.99
N HIS A 7 -6.61 6.80 -11.75
CA HIS A 7 -6.55 5.57 -10.97
C HIS A 7 -5.60 4.55 -11.59
N ARG A 8 -5.62 4.36 -12.92
CA ARG A 8 -4.66 3.48 -13.61
C ARG A 8 -3.22 3.89 -13.36
N ILE A 9 -2.92 5.18 -13.46
CA ILE A 9 -1.56 5.71 -13.24
C ILE A 9 -1.16 5.50 -11.77
N VAL A 10 -2.02 5.86 -10.82
CA VAL A 10 -1.78 5.73 -9.39
C VAL A 10 -1.48 4.27 -9.01
N PHE A 11 -2.30 3.32 -9.46
CA PHE A 11 -2.10 1.91 -9.15
C PHE A 11 -0.90 1.31 -9.90
N ALA A 12 -0.57 1.80 -11.08
CA ALA A 12 0.67 1.43 -11.77
C ALA A 12 1.90 1.89 -10.98
N LEU A 13 1.92 3.15 -10.54
CA LEU A 13 2.98 3.70 -9.69
C LEU A 13 3.07 2.97 -8.36
N ALA A 14 1.93 2.71 -7.70
CA ALA A 14 1.89 1.93 -6.47
C ALA A 14 2.45 0.52 -6.70
N GLY A 15 2.07 -0.14 -7.79
CA GLY A 15 2.54 -1.47 -8.15
C GLY A 15 4.06 -1.53 -8.31
N VAL A 16 4.60 -0.67 -9.17
CA VAL A 16 6.05 -0.58 -9.42
C VAL A 16 6.81 -0.19 -8.16
N TYR A 17 6.29 0.77 -7.38
CA TYR A 17 6.89 1.19 -6.13
C TYR A 17 6.98 0.04 -5.12
N ASN A 18 5.90 -0.73 -4.91
CA ASN A 18 5.91 -1.84 -3.96
C ASN A 18 6.88 -2.94 -4.42
N LEU A 19 6.92 -3.27 -5.71
CA LEU A 19 7.89 -4.24 -6.25
C LEU A 19 9.33 -3.79 -6.00
N ALA A 20 9.65 -2.53 -6.30
CA ALA A 20 10.97 -1.97 -6.07
C ALA A 20 11.34 -1.95 -4.58
N TRP A 21 10.39 -1.55 -3.72
CA TRP A 21 10.59 -1.50 -2.27
C TRP A 21 10.80 -2.90 -1.66
N GLY A 22 10.03 -3.89 -2.12
CA GLY A 22 10.19 -5.28 -1.71
C GLY A 22 11.52 -5.88 -2.17
N ALA A 23 11.92 -5.63 -3.42
CA ALA A 23 13.23 -6.04 -3.93
C ALA A 23 14.38 -5.38 -3.14
N TYR A 24 14.29 -4.07 -2.87
CA TYR A 24 15.27 -3.34 -2.08
C TYR A 24 15.38 -3.90 -0.65
N SER A 25 14.24 -4.16 0.01
CA SER A 25 14.22 -4.72 1.36
C SER A 25 14.68 -6.17 1.43
N ALA A 26 14.61 -6.92 0.32
CA ALA A 26 15.18 -8.26 0.22
C ALA A 26 16.69 -8.25 0.00
N LEU A 27 17.20 -7.31 -0.80
CA LEU A 27 18.63 -7.15 -1.09
C LEU A 27 19.40 -6.58 0.11
N ASP A 28 18.80 -5.67 0.87
CA ASP A 28 19.43 -5.03 2.02
C ASP A 28 18.48 -4.96 3.22
N PRO A 29 18.16 -6.08 3.88
CA PRO A 29 17.17 -6.13 4.96
C PRO A 29 17.53 -5.32 6.21
N GLN A 30 18.77 -4.83 6.30
CA GLN A 30 19.28 -4.07 7.43
C GLN A 30 19.27 -2.54 7.17
N TRP A 31 18.87 -2.10 5.97
CA TRP A 31 18.93 -0.69 5.56
C TRP A 31 18.25 0.25 6.54
N LEU A 32 17.06 -0.14 7.01
CA LEU A 32 16.25 0.67 7.92
C LEU A 32 16.93 0.82 9.27
N PHE A 33 17.49 -0.27 9.79
CA PHE A 33 18.16 -0.28 11.09
C PHE A 33 19.36 0.65 11.07
N ARG A 34 20.16 0.62 9.99
CA ARG A 34 21.28 1.56 9.80
C ARG A 34 20.80 3.01 9.65
N PHE A 35 19.76 3.26 8.85
CA PHE A 35 19.21 4.60 8.64
C PHE A 35 18.66 5.21 9.93
N ALA A 36 17.90 4.42 10.68
CA ALA A 36 17.24 4.86 11.91
C ALA A 36 18.20 4.93 13.11
N GLY A 37 19.42 4.37 12.99
CA GLY A 37 20.38 4.26 14.09
C GLY A 37 19.99 3.21 15.14
N MET A 38 19.28 2.16 14.71
CA MET A 38 18.89 1.03 15.56
C MET A 38 19.97 -0.06 15.55
N PRO A 39 20.07 -0.88 16.61
CA PRO A 39 20.86 -2.09 16.58
C PRO A 39 20.45 -2.98 15.40
N LEU A 40 21.44 -3.53 14.71
CA LEU A 40 21.19 -4.49 13.64
C LEU A 40 20.46 -5.71 14.19
N GLN A 41 19.55 -6.26 13.40
CA GLN A 41 18.79 -7.44 13.83
C GLN A 41 19.62 -8.70 13.70
N ASN A 42 19.44 -9.63 14.63
CA ASN A 42 20.00 -10.98 14.52
C ASN A 42 19.30 -11.81 13.43
N HIS A 43 18.05 -11.45 13.11
CA HIS A 43 17.20 -12.14 12.13
C HIS A 43 16.68 -11.19 11.04
N PRO A 44 17.56 -10.60 10.21
CA PRO A 44 17.16 -9.68 9.14
C PRO A 44 16.23 -10.31 8.09
N GLU A 45 16.25 -11.63 7.95
CA GLU A 45 15.37 -12.41 7.07
C GLU A 45 13.88 -12.17 7.34
N ILE A 46 13.49 -11.80 8.56
CA ILE A 46 12.10 -11.44 8.88
C ILE A 46 11.70 -10.16 8.16
N PHE A 47 12.58 -9.15 8.17
CA PHE A 47 12.34 -7.90 7.47
C PHE A 47 12.38 -8.10 5.94
N ALA A 48 13.30 -8.92 5.43
CA ALA A 48 13.32 -9.31 4.02
C ALA A 48 12.01 -9.99 3.60
N CYS A 49 11.54 -10.96 4.40
CA CYS A 49 10.30 -11.69 4.15
C CYS A 49 9.10 -10.75 4.09
N LEU A 50 8.94 -9.87 5.09
CA LEU A 50 7.87 -8.88 5.10
C LEU A 50 7.97 -7.93 3.89
N GLY A 51 9.19 -7.51 3.55
CA GLY A 51 9.49 -6.71 2.36
C GLY A 51 9.01 -7.37 1.08
N MET A 52 9.33 -8.65 0.88
CA MET A 52 8.90 -9.41 -0.29
C MET A 52 7.38 -9.58 -0.35
N VAL A 53 6.72 -9.88 0.78
CA VAL A 53 5.25 -10.01 0.84
C VAL A 53 4.59 -8.70 0.42
N VAL A 54 5.06 -7.55 0.95
CA VAL A 54 4.60 -6.22 0.53
C VAL A 54 4.90 -5.98 -0.95
N GLY A 55 6.07 -6.42 -1.43
CA GLY A 55 6.45 -6.32 -2.83
C GLY A 55 5.48 -7.05 -3.77
N VAL A 56 5.07 -8.27 -3.42
CA VAL A 56 4.13 -9.07 -4.22
C VAL A 56 2.74 -8.41 -4.30
N TYR A 57 2.31 -7.66 -3.27
CA TYR A 57 1.09 -6.84 -3.40
C TYR A 57 1.18 -5.79 -4.51
N GLY A 58 2.39 -5.41 -4.93
CA GLY A 58 2.60 -4.61 -6.12
C GLY A 58 1.97 -5.22 -7.37
N LEU A 59 2.00 -6.55 -7.53
CA LEU A 59 1.35 -7.25 -8.65
C LEU A 59 -0.17 -7.10 -8.63
N LEU A 60 -0.78 -7.12 -7.44
CA LEU A 60 -2.21 -6.88 -7.28
C LEU A 60 -2.57 -5.44 -7.67
N TYR A 61 -1.75 -4.46 -7.30
CA TYR A 61 -1.97 -3.08 -7.73
C TYR A 61 -1.82 -2.90 -9.24
N LEU A 62 -0.85 -3.58 -9.87
CA LEU A 62 -0.75 -3.58 -11.33
C LEU A 62 -2.00 -4.19 -12.00
N ASP A 63 -2.62 -5.19 -11.38
CA ASP A 63 -3.89 -5.74 -11.86
C ASP A 63 -5.04 -4.72 -11.75
N VAL A 64 -5.15 -4.02 -10.62
CA VAL A 64 -6.09 -2.89 -10.47
C VAL A 64 -5.83 -1.80 -11.51
N ALA A 65 -4.57 -1.57 -11.90
CA ALA A 65 -4.24 -0.59 -12.95
C ALA A 65 -4.70 -1.03 -14.36
N ARG A 66 -4.84 -2.34 -14.61
CA ARG A 66 -5.36 -2.88 -15.88
C ARG A 66 -6.87 -2.75 -15.95
N ASP A 67 -7.56 -3.19 -14.90
CA ASP A 67 -9.02 -3.11 -14.76
C ASP A 67 -9.43 -2.45 -13.42
N PRO A 68 -9.43 -1.10 -13.37
CA PRO A 68 -9.81 -0.37 -12.17
C PRO A 68 -11.26 -0.61 -11.74
N GLU A 69 -12.13 -1.09 -12.62
CA GLU A 69 -13.53 -1.33 -12.27
C GLU A 69 -13.71 -2.55 -11.35
N ARG A 70 -12.76 -3.50 -11.35
CA ARG A 70 -12.82 -4.75 -10.56
C ARG A 70 -11.95 -4.75 -9.30
N GLY A 71 -11.08 -3.76 -9.15
CA GLY A 71 -10.05 -3.71 -8.11
C GLY A 71 -10.48 -3.32 -6.70
N ALA A 72 -11.78 -3.10 -6.44
CA ALA A 72 -12.26 -2.51 -5.18
C ALA A 72 -11.79 -3.27 -3.92
N ARG A 73 -11.86 -4.62 -3.93
CA ARG A 73 -11.44 -5.44 -2.78
C ARG A 73 -9.93 -5.35 -2.54
N ILE A 74 -9.14 -5.40 -3.61
CA ILE A 74 -7.69 -5.29 -3.56
C ILE A 74 -7.29 -3.94 -2.96
N ALA A 75 -7.88 -2.85 -3.46
CA ALA A 75 -7.60 -1.51 -2.95
C ALA A 75 -8.06 -1.32 -1.50
N ALA A 76 -9.18 -1.92 -1.09
CA ALA A 76 -9.66 -1.84 0.28
C ALA A 76 -8.71 -2.54 1.26
N VAL A 77 -8.27 -3.75 0.93
CA VAL A 77 -7.26 -4.48 1.72
C VAL A 77 -5.93 -3.74 1.73
N GLY A 78 -5.52 -3.19 0.58
CA GLY A 78 -4.31 -2.37 0.48
C GLY A 78 -4.36 -1.12 1.36
N LEU A 79 -5.48 -0.39 1.37
CA LEU A 79 -5.66 0.78 2.23
C LEU A 79 -5.68 0.39 3.71
N LEU A 80 -6.35 -0.71 4.06
CA LEU A 80 -6.39 -1.22 5.44
C LEU A 80 -4.97 -1.51 5.95
N GLY A 81 -4.17 -2.25 5.16
CA GLY A 81 -2.77 -2.52 5.51
C GLY A 81 -1.97 -1.24 5.72
N LYS A 82 -2.19 -0.23 4.86
CA LYS A 82 -1.53 1.07 4.95
C LYS A 82 -2.00 1.92 6.13
N VAL A 83 -3.13 1.62 6.75
CA VAL A 83 -3.59 2.30 7.98
C VAL A 83 -3.06 1.58 9.22
N LEU A 84 -3.05 0.25 9.21
CA LEU A 84 -2.60 -0.56 10.33
C LEU A 84 -1.09 -0.46 10.57
N GLY A 85 -0.29 -0.37 9.51
CA GLY A 85 1.18 -0.20 9.61
C GLY A 85 1.59 1.02 10.45
N PRO A 86 1.11 2.23 10.10
CA PRO A 86 1.37 3.45 10.87
C PRO A 86 0.88 3.40 12.32
N ILE A 87 -0.23 2.72 12.61
CA ILE A 87 -0.70 2.55 14.00
C ILE A 87 0.30 1.71 14.80
N GLY A 88 0.79 0.62 14.22
CA GLY A 88 1.83 -0.22 14.82
C GLY A 88 3.12 0.56 15.09
N LEU A 89 3.58 1.34 14.10
CA LEU A 89 4.80 2.14 14.24
C LEU A 89 4.63 3.28 15.26
N ALA A 90 3.48 3.97 15.24
CA ALA A 90 3.20 5.04 16.18
C ALA A 90 3.26 4.54 17.64
N ARG A 91 2.76 3.33 17.90
CA ARG A 91 2.90 2.70 19.22
C ARG A 91 4.36 2.49 19.59
N LEU A 92 5.18 1.94 18.70
CA LEU A 92 6.60 1.66 18.95
C LEU A 92 7.40 2.94 19.25
N ILE A 93 7.12 4.02 18.51
CA ILE A 93 7.71 5.34 18.73
C ILE A 93 7.23 5.92 20.07
N ALA A 94 5.93 5.84 20.37
CA ALA A 94 5.37 6.35 21.62
C ALA A 94 5.91 5.62 22.86
N THR A 95 6.25 4.33 22.74
CA THR A 95 6.89 3.55 23.81
C THR A 95 8.42 3.69 23.84
N GLY A 96 9.02 4.50 22.96
CA GLY A 96 10.47 4.72 22.89
C GLY A 96 11.29 3.53 22.40
N VAL A 97 10.65 2.48 21.87
CA VAL A 97 11.33 1.28 21.37
C VAL A 97 11.99 1.57 20.03
N TRP A 98 11.31 2.35 19.17
CA TRP A 98 11.81 2.74 17.86
C TRP A 98 12.02 4.26 17.79
N PRO A 99 13.10 4.73 17.16
CA PRO A 99 13.38 6.15 17.01
C PRO A 99 12.40 6.79 16.02
N LEU A 100 12.11 8.10 16.18
CA LEU A 100 11.22 8.85 15.28
C LEU A 100 11.64 8.75 13.80
N LYS A 101 12.94 8.61 13.52
CA LYS A 101 13.48 8.42 12.15
C LYS A 101 12.86 7.23 11.41
N SER A 102 12.39 6.21 12.13
CA SER A 102 11.72 5.05 11.54
C SER A 102 10.40 5.39 10.83
N ILE A 103 9.81 6.58 11.07
CA ILE A 103 8.62 7.09 10.38
C ILE A 103 8.77 7.12 8.85
N VAL A 104 10.00 7.13 8.34
CA VAL A 104 10.30 7.02 6.90
C VAL A 104 9.62 5.81 6.27
N LEU A 105 9.46 4.70 7.01
CA LEU A 105 8.71 3.53 6.55
C LEU A 105 7.29 3.91 6.16
N CYS A 106 6.57 4.56 7.08
CA CYS A 106 5.16 4.90 6.89
C CYS A 106 4.95 6.05 5.92
N VAL A 107 5.86 7.03 5.88
CA VAL A 107 5.77 8.11 4.89
C VAL A 107 5.81 7.54 3.48
N THR A 108 6.78 6.66 3.21
CA THR A 108 7.04 6.15 1.86
C THR A 108 6.09 5.02 1.46
N ASN A 109 5.74 4.13 2.40
CA ASN A 109 4.86 2.99 2.13
C ASN A 109 3.37 3.26 2.33
N ASP A 110 2.99 4.21 3.19
CA ASP A 110 1.60 4.33 3.63
C ASP A 110 0.99 5.69 3.28
N PHE A 111 1.49 6.78 3.87
CA PHE A 111 0.82 8.08 3.85
C PHE A 111 0.65 8.67 2.45
N VAL A 112 1.66 8.52 1.59
CA VAL A 112 1.58 8.98 0.18
C VAL A 112 0.42 8.33 -0.58
N TRP A 113 0.00 7.14 -0.16
CA TRP A 113 -0.99 6.33 -0.88
C TRP A 113 -2.42 6.42 -0.32
N TRP A 114 -2.60 6.96 0.89
CA TRP A 114 -3.92 7.02 1.56
C TRP A 114 -4.96 7.79 0.75
N ILE A 115 -4.63 9.03 0.35
CA ILE A 115 -5.53 9.88 -0.44
C ILE A 115 -5.91 9.22 -1.77
N PRO A 116 -4.95 8.77 -2.62
CA PRO A 116 -5.30 8.14 -3.88
C PRO A 116 -6.15 6.87 -3.73
N PHE A 117 -5.85 6.02 -2.75
CA PHE A 117 -6.62 4.78 -2.51
C PHE A 117 -8.02 5.07 -1.99
N ALA A 118 -8.18 6.02 -1.07
CA ALA A 118 -9.50 6.43 -0.57
C ALA A 118 -10.36 7.04 -1.69
N LEU A 119 -9.76 7.90 -2.53
CA LEU A 119 -10.44 8.48 -3.68
C LEU A 119 -10.86 7.41 -4.70
N TYR A 120 -10.03 6.41 -4.95
CA TYR A 120 -10.37 5.28 -5.81
C TYR A 120 -11.56 4.50 -5.25
N LEU A 121 -11.55 4.15 -3.96
CA LEU A 121 -12.64 3.40 -3.33
C LEU A 121 -13.97 4.17 -3.40
N TRP A 122 -13.91 5.49 -3.24
CA TRP A 122 -15.08 6.34 -3.45
C TRP A 122 -15.59 6.24 -4.90
N ASP A 123 -14.73 6.48 -5.89
CA ASP A 123 -15.13 6.51 -7.29
C ASP A 123 -15.63 5.14 -7.81
N VAL A 124 -15.04 4.04 -7.37
CA VAL A 124 -15.47 2.69 -7.76
C VAL A 124 -16.79 2.31 -7.09
N SER A 125 -17.05 2.76 -5.86
CA SER A 125 -18.33 2.54 -5.19
C SER A 125 -19.49 3.23 -5.91
N GLN A 126 -19.28 4.47 -6.36
CA GLN A 126 -20.27 5.23 -7.12
C GLN A 126 -20.54 4.59 -8.48
N PHE A 127 -19.50 4.10 -9.14
CA PHE A 127 -19.63 3.36 -10.40
C PHE A 127 -20.42 2.05 -10.23
N ALA A 128 -20.15 1.30 -9.17
CA ALA A 128 -20.90 0.08 -8.86
C ALA A 128 -22.37 0.36 -8.54
N ALA A 129 -22.66 1.44 -7.79
CA ALA A 129 -24.02 1.86 -7.47
C ALA A 129 -24.82 2.27 -8.72
N ALA A 130 -24.20 3.04 -9.63
CA ALA A 130 -24.82 3.43 -10.90
C ALA A 130 -25.12 2.23 -11.79
N SER A 131 -24.17 1.29 -11.92
CA SER A 131 -24.33 0.09 -12.76
C SER A 131 -25.45 -0.84 -12.27
N ARG A 132 -25.69 -0.90 -10.95
CA ARG A 132 -26.81 -1.68 -10.37
C ARG A 132 -28.18 -1.07 -10.65
N ARG A 133 -28.30 0.24 -10.80
CA ARG A 133 -29.57 0.90 -11.11
C ARG A 133 -29.98 0.63 -12.55
N THR A 134 -29.07 0.86 -13.50
CA THR A 134 -29.32 0.60 -14.93
C THR A 134 -29.65 -0.86 -15.23
N GLY A 135 -29.00 -1.81 -14.54
CA GLY A 135 -29.32 -3.24 -14.69
C GLY A 135 -30.66 -3.66 -14.06
N ARG A 136 -31.23 -2.86 -13.15
CA ARG A 136 -32.52 -3.12 -12.50
C ARG A 136 -33.68 -2.52 -13.28
N ASP A 137 -33.45 -1.46 -14.04
CA ASP A 137 -34.44 -0.84 -14.92
C ASP A 137 -34.58 -1.56 -16.28
N ALA A 138 -33.68 -2.51 -16.57
CA ALA A 138 -33.65 -3.31 -17.81
C ALA A 138 -34.29 -4.71 -17.66
N VAL A 139 -34.87 -5.01 -16.49
CA VAL A 139 -35.58 -6.26 -16.15
C VAL A 139 -37.02 -5.91 -15.81
#